data_AF-A0A1Q3CFI2-F1
#
_entry.id   AF-A0A1Q3CFI2-F1
#
_cell.length_a   1.000
_cell.length_b   1.000
_cell.length_c   1.000
_cell.angle_alpha   90.00
_cell.angle_beta   90.00
_cell.angle_gamma   90.00
#
_symmetry.space_group_name_H-M   'P 1'
#
loop_
_entity.id
_entity.type
_entity.pdbx_description
1 polymer ?
#
loop_
_entity_poly.entity_id
_entity_poly.type
_entity_poly.pdbx_seq_one_letter_code
_entity_poly.pdbx_strand_id
1 'polypeptide(L)'
;GELETGRGANQIGTLQRAGDTRSSHLNSITSLMRMFHATDIFVAAIDSQLQELNSRFDENMVELLILSSSLNSKDSFKSFSVDKICSLVSKFYPEDFTEQEQIRLPYELQHYAVDFFQHVLTLPVSTATTA
;
A
#
# COMPACT_ATOMS: atom_id res chain seq x y z
N GLY A 1 -65.08 56.92 -29.89
CA GLY A 1 -64.08 55.85 -30.03
C GLY A 1 -62.72 56.49 -29.96
N GLU A 2 -61.65 55.87 -29.50
CA GLU A 2 -61.40 54.58 -28.84
C GLU A 2 -59.96 54.73 -28.32
N LEU A 3 -59.71 54.47 -27.03
CA LEU A 3 -58.38 54.62 -26.44
C LEU A 3 -57.56 53.38 -26.77
N GLU A 4 -56.85 53.42 -27.89
CA GLU A 4 -55.85 52.41 -28.29
C GLU A 4 -54.70 52.41 -27.28
N THR A 5 -54.82 51.58 -26.25
CA THR A 5 -53.75 51.28 -25.31
C THR A 5 -52.78 50.33 -26.00
N GLY A 6 -51.74 50.89 -26.62
CA GLY A 6 -50.66 50.11 -27.20
C GLY A 6 -50.02 49.20 -26.15
N ARG A 7 -50.29 47.90 -26.25
CA ARG A 7 -49.68 46.87 -25.40
C ARG A 7 -48.23 46.68 -25.88
N GLY A 8 -47.32 47.48 -25.35
CA GLY A 8 -45.88 47.32 -25.59
C GLY A 8 -45.41 45.97 -25.04
N ALA A 9 -44.83 45.13 -25.90
CA ALA A 9 -44.25 43.82 -25.59
C ALA A 9 -42.91 43.93 -24.82
N ASN A 10 -42.80 44.92 -23.94
CA ASN A 10 -41.54 45.30 -23.34
C ASN A 10 -41.59 44.91 -21.86
N GLN A 11 -40.68 44.02 -21.48
CA GLN A 11 -40.22 43.76 -20.09
C GLN A 11 -40.77 42.52 -19.38
N ILE A 12 -40.99 41.41 -20.09
CA ILE A 12 -40.83 40.08 -19.47
C ILE A 12 -39.72 39.34 -20.23
N GLY A 13 -38.56 39.98 -20.35
CA GLY A 13 -37.33 39.20 -20.30
C GLY A 13 -37.23 38.66 -18.88
N THR A 14 -36.86 37.40 -18.72
CA THR A 14 -36.63 36.73 -17.43
C THR A 14 -35.55 37.50 -16.66
N LEU A 15 -35.90 38.62 -16.03
CA LEU A 15 -34.99 39.38 -15.20
C LEU A 15 -34.71 38.51 -13.98
N GLN A 16 -33.47 38.03 -13.91
CA GLN A 16 -32.98 37.23 -12.79
C GLN A 16 -33.25 38.01 -11.50
N ARG A 17 -34.06 37.43 -10.59
CA ARG A 17 -34.47 38.12 -9.37
C ARG A 17 -33.23 38.30 -8.51
N ALA A 18 -33.16 39.41 -7.75
CA ALA A 18 -32.05 39.66 -6.82
C ALA A 18 -31.80 38.51 -5.80
N GLY A 19 -32.78 37.62 -5.58
CA GLY A 19 -32.64 36.42 -4.77
C GLY A 19 -31.84 35.28 -5.41
N ASP A 20 -31.71 35.21 -6.74
CA ASP A 20 -31.09 34.09 -7.45
C ASP A 20 -29.56 34.09 -7.30
N THR A 21 -28.94 35.28 -7.22
CA THR A 21 -27.50 35.44 -6.90
C THR A 21 -27.20 35.10 -5.45
N ARG A 22 -28.11 35.43 -4.51
CA ARG A 22 -27.95 35.11 -3.09
C ARG A 22 -28.12 33.62 -2.82
N SER A 23 -29.07 32.98 -3.49
CA SER A 23 -29.30 31.53 -3.44
C SER A 23 -28.10 30.76 -4.00
N SER A 24 -27.59 31.15 -5.18
CA SER A 24 -26.39 30.52 -5.76
C SER A 24 -25.14 30.73 -4.90
N HIS A 25 -24.95 31.90 -4.29
CA HIS A 25 -23.85 32.12 -3.35
C HIS A 25 -23.94 31.18 -2.13
N LEU A 26 -25.13 31.01 -1.53
CA LEU A 26 -25.34 30.08 -0.43
C LEU A 26 -25.13 28.62 -0.84
N ASN A 27 -25.50 28.26 -2.06
CA ASN A 27 -25.21 26.94 -2.63
C ASN A 27 -23.70 26.71 -2.79
N SER A 28 -22.95 27.70 -3.26
CA SER A 28 -21.49 27.64 -3.36
C SER A 28 -20.84 27.48 -1.98
N ILE A 29 -21.28 28.24 -0.98
CA ILE A 29 -20.80 28.10 0.42
C ILE A 29 -21.10 26.70 0.95
N THR A 30 -22.32 26.20 0.76
CA THR A 30 -22.73 24.86 1.21
C THR A 30 -21.92 23.78 0.52
N SER A 31 -21.64 23.93 -0.78
CA SER A 31 -20.79 23.01 -1.53
C SER A 31 -19.36 22.99 -0.98
N LEU A 32 -18.77 24.15 -0.69
CA LEU A 32 -17.44 24.24 -0.08
C LEU A 32 -17.42 23.58 1.31
N MET A 33 -18.40 23.85 2.16
CA MET A 33 -18.50 23.22 3.48
C MET A 33 -18.58 21.68 3.38
N ARG A 34 -19.36 21.15 2.44
CA ARG A 34 -19.41 19.70 2.20
C ARG A 34 -18.08 19.13 1.75
N MET A 35 -17.33 19.85 0.90
CA MET A 35 -16.00 19.43 0.48
C MET A 35 -15.03 19.39 1.67
N PHE A 36 -14.96 20.45 2.47
CA PHE A 36 -14.08 20.48 3.65
C PHE A 36 -14.42 19.37 4.65
N HIS A 37 -15.71 19.17 4.94
CA HIS A 37 -16.15 18.08 5.82
C HIS A 37 -15.75 16.69 5.27
N ALA A 38 -15.88 16.47 3.96
CA ALA A 38 -15.41 15.24 3.34
C ALA A 38 -13.89 15.08 3.49
N THR A 39 -13.12 16.16 3.29
CA THR A 39 -11.67 16.16 3.52
C THR A 39 -11.34 15.80 4.97
N ASP A 40 -12.02 16.37 5.96
CA ASP A 40 -11.78 16.08 7.38
C ASP A 40 -12.03 14.59 7.69
N ILE A 41 -13.07 13.99 7.11
CA ILE A 41 -13.33 12.55 7.24
C ILE A 41 -12.16 11.74 6.67
N PHE A 42 -11.65 12.10 5.48
CA PHE A 42 -10.53 11.38 4.88
C PHE A 42 -9.25 11.53 5.70
N VAL A 43 -8.97 12.71 6.24
CA VAL A 43 -7.81 12.93 7.13
C VAL A 43 -7.94 12.05 8.37
N ALA A 44 -9.09 12.06 9.04
CA ALA A 44 -9.32 11.22 10.22
C ALA A 44 -9.20 9.72 9.91
N ALA A 45 -9.66 9.29 8.73
CA ALA A 45 -9.50 7.91 8.27
C ALA A 45 -8.03 7.56 8.02
N ILE A 46 -7.26 8.44 7.37
CA ILE A 46 -5.82 8.25 7.14
C ILE A 46 -5.08 8.16 8.48
N ASP A 47 -5.36 9.05 9.42
CA ASP A 47 -4.74 9.04 10.74
C ASP A 47 -5.04 7.75 11.50
N SER A 48 -6.28 7.27 11.42
CA SER A 48 -6.69 5.99 12.02
C SER A 48 -5.94 4.80 11.40
N GLN A 49 -5.82 4.76 10.08
CA GLN A 49 -5.09 3.71 9.38
C GLN A 49 -3.58 3.77 9.70
N LEU A 50 -3.00 4.96 9.78
CA LEU A 50 -1.60 5.16 10.15
C LEU A 50 -1.35 4.65 11.57
N GLN A 51 -2.24 4.97 12.51
CA GLN A 51 -2.15 4.51 13.89
C GLN A 51 -2.28 2.98 13.96
N GLU A 52 -3.22 2.37 13.24
CA GLU A 52 -3.35 0.92 13.20
C GLU A 52 -2.07 0.28 12.63
N LEU A 53 -1.57 0.77 11.50
CA LEU A 53 -0.33 0.26 10.90
C LEU A 53 0.85 0.35 11.87
N ASN A 54 1.04 1.49 12.52
CA ASN A 54 2.12 1.67 13.49
C ASN A 54 1.97 0.74 14.71
N SER A 55 0.74 0.38 15.09
CA SER A 55 0.50 -0.58 16.17
C SER A 55 0.71 -2.03 15.75
N ARG A 56 0.42 -2.37 14.48
CA ARG A 56 0.52 -3.73 13.92
C ARG A 56 1.95 -4.08 13.51
N PHE A 57 2.72 -3.11 13.06
CA PHE A 57 4.11 -3.26 12.61
C PHE A 57 5.05 -2.57 13.59
N ASP A 58 5.03 -3.04 14.83
CA ASP A 58 6.03 -2.64 15.81
C ASP A 58 7.46 -3.08 15.38
N GLU A 59 8.47 -2.68 16.16
CA GLU A 59 9.87 -2.99 15.85
C GLU A 59 10.12 -4.50 15.66
N ASN A 60 9.45 -5.34 16.47
CA ASN A 60 9.57 -6.80 16.39
C ASN A 60 8.96 -7.34 15.10
N MET A 61 7.79 -6.88 14.70
CA MET A 61 7.12 -7.30 13.46
C MET A 61 7.90 -6.84 12.21
N VAL A 62 8.47 -5.64 12.25
CA VAL A 62 9.33 -5.14 11.16
C VAL A 62 10.61 -5.97 11.07
N GLU A 63 11.25 -6.29 12.20
CA GLU A 63 12.42 -7.15 12.23
C GLU A 63 12.11 -8.57 11.73
N LEU A 64 10.99 -9.15 12.16
CA LEU A 64 10.49 -10.44 11.67
C LEU A 64 10.36 -10.44 10.14
N LEU A 65 9.78 -9.39 9.56
CA LEU A 65 9.65 -9.24 8.10
C LEU A 65 11.01 -9.13 7.40
N ILE A 66 11.92 -8.33 7.96
CA ILE A 66 13.28 -8.17 7.42
C ILE A 66 14.03 -9.49 7.43
N LEU A 67 13.98 -10.25 8.53
CA LEU A 67 14.63 -11.55 8.63
C LEU A 67 13.98 -12.58 7.69
N SER A 68 12.64 -12.62 7.65
CA SER A 68 11.86 -13.50 6.76
C SER A 68 12.13 -13.26 5.28
N SER A 69 12.53 -12.04 4.89
CA SER A 69 12.93 -11.76 3.50
C SER A 69 14.11 -12.61 3.02
N SER A 70 14.91 -13.18 3.93
CA SER A 70 16.00 -14.11 3.61
C SER A 70 15.52 -15.46 3.08
N LEU A 71 14.23 -15.77 3.28
CA LEU A 71 13.57 -16.99 2.77
C LEU A 71 12.89 -16.77 1.41
N ASN A 72 12.98 -15.56 0.84
CA ASN A 72 12.35 -15.25 -0.45
C ASN A 72 13.06 -15.95 -1.62
N SER A 73 12.36 -16.86 -2.29
CA SER A 73 12.87 -17.62 -3.44
C SER A 73 12.79 -16.85 -4.77
N LYS A 74 12.02 -15.77 -4.84
CA LYS A 74 11.66 -15.08 -6.09
C LYS A 74 12.87 -14.52 -6.87
N ASP A 75 13.91 -14.09 -6.16
CA ASP A 75 15.11 -13.50 -6.75
C ASP A 75 16.30 -14.45 -6.73
N SER A 76 16.07 -15.75 -6.93
CA SER A 76 17.10 -16.80 -6.84
C SER A 76 17.84 -16.77 -5.50
N PHE A 77 17.09 -16.52 -4.43
CA PHE A 77 17.61 -16.44 -3.05
C PHE A 77 18.72 -15.38 -2.87
N LYS A 78 18.73 -14.29 -3.64
CA LYS A 78 19.72 -13.18 -3.48
C LYS A 78 19.78 -12.60 -2.06
N SER A 79 18.67 -12.62 -1.32
CA SER A 79 18.58 -12.15 0.06
C SER A 79 18.96 -13.21 1.10
N PHE A 80 19.29 -14.43 0.68
CA PHE A 80 19.63 -15.53 1.58
C PHE A 80 20.82 -15.16 2.46
N SER A 81 20.67 -15.42 3.75
CA SER A 81 21.68 -15.15 4.75
C SER A 81 21.46 -16.14 5.89
N VAL A 82 22.48 -16.96 6.13
CA VAL A 82 22.48 -17.94 7.22
C VAL A 82 22.22 -17.24 8.55
N ASP A 83 22.97 -16.16 8.83
CA ASP A 83 22.86 -15.43 10.10
C ASP A 83 21.46 -14.86 10.33
N LYS A 84 20.82 -14.32 9.29
CA LYS A 84 19.45 -13.79 9.39
C LYS A 84 18.43 -14.90 9.64
N ILE A 85 18.57 -16.06 9.00
CA ILE A 85 17.68 -17.21 9.21
C ILE A 85 17.87 -17.79 10.61
N CYS A 86 19.10 -17.91 11.10
CA CYS A 86 19.37 -18.33 12.47
C CYS A 86 18.84 -17.33 13.51
N SER A 87 18.96 -16.03 13.23
CA SER A 87 18.37 -14.98 14.06
C SER A 87 16.84 -15.06 14.07
N LEU A 88 16.21 -15.36 12.93
CA LEU A 88 14.76 -15.54 12.82
C LEU A 88 14.27 -16.67 13.71
N VAL A 89 14.92 -17.84 13.62
CA VAL A 89 14.57 -19.02 14.40
C VAL A 89 14.74 -18.77 15.88
N SER A 90 15.93 -18.32 16.30
CA SER A 90 16.23 -18.12 17.72
C SER A 90 15.38 -17.03 18.38
N LYS A 91 15.02 -15.97 17.65
CA LYS A 91 14.29 -14.82 18.22
C LYS A 91 12.77 -14.95 18.14
N PHE A 92 12.23 -15.50 17.06
CA PHE A 92 10.79 -15.50 16.80
C PHE A 92 10.14 -16.89 16.82
N TYR A 93 10.93 -17.96 16.68
CA TYR A 93 10.45 -19.34 16.71
C TYR A 93 11.27 -20.25 17.65
N PRO A 94 11.65 -19.81 18.87
CA PRO A 94 12.53 -20.59 19.74
C PRO A 94 11.90 -21.92 20.18
N GLU A 95 10.57 -21.98 20.30
CA GLU A 95 9.84 -23.18 20.74
C GLU A 95 9.60 -24.20 19.62
N ASP A 96 9.73 -23.78 18.36
CA ASP A 96 9.54 -24.68 17.20
C ASP A 96 10.79 -25.50 16.90
N PHE A 97 11.92 -25.20 17.56
CA PHE A 97 13.21 -25.85 17.34
C PHE A 97 13.85 -26.27 18.66
N THR A 98 14.28 -27.52 18.74
CA THR A 98 15.11 -27.99 19.87
C THR A 98 16.48 -27.29 19.88
N GLU A 99 17.14 -27.28 21.03
CA GLU A 99 18.50 -26.73 21.16
C GLU A 99 19.48 -27.39 20.16
N GLN A 100 19.36 -28.71 19.96
CA GLN A 100 20.20 -29.44 19.01
C GLN A 100 19.94 -29.01 17.57
N GLU A 101 18.68 -28.79 17.19
CA GLU A 101 18.33 -28.30 15.85
C GLU A 101 18.86 -26.89 15.64
N GLN A 102 18.74 -25.99 16.63
CA GLN A 102 19.27 -24.64 16.52
C GLN A 102 20.80 -24.60 16.39
N ILE A 103 21.52 -25.49 17.09
CA ILE A 103 22.99 -25.62 16.96
C ILE A 103 23.38 -26.15 15.58
N ARG A 104 22.59 -27.06 15.01
CA ARG A 104 22.89 -27.71 13.73
C ARG A 104 22.49 -26.85 12.52
N LEU A 105 21.45 -26.03 12.67
CA LEU A 105 20.86 -25.22 11.61
C LEU A 105 21.87 -24.36 10.81
N PRO A 106 22.84 -23.64 11.42
CA PRO A 106 23.82 -22.86 10.67
C PRO A 106 24.62 -23.70 9.67
N TYR A 107 25.01 -24.92 10.06
CA TYR A 107 25.78 -25.82 9.21
C TYR A 107 24.93 -26.35 8.05
N GLU A 108 23.67 -26.72 8.32
CA GLU A 108 22.75 -27.18 7.28
C GLU A 108 22.45 -26.10 6.24
N LEU A 109 22.26 -24.86 6.70
CA LEU A 109 22.03 -23.72 5.80
C LEU A 109 23.28 -23.39 4.96
N GLN A 110 24.48 -23.54 5.52
CA GLN A 110 25.72 -23.39 4.75
C GLN A 110 25.84 -24.47 3.67
N HIS A 111 25.54 -25.73 3.99
CA HIS A 111 25.53 -26.81 3.01
C HIS A 111 24.49 -26.58 1.92
N TYR A 112 23.26 -26.19 2.30
CA TYR A 112 22.21 -25.83 1.37
C TYR A 112 22.65 -24.73 0.40
N ALA A 113 23.31 -23.67 0.90
CA ALA A 113 23.81 -22.60 0.06
C ALA A 113 24.82 -23.12 -0.98
N VAL A 114 25.78 -23.93 -0.55
CA VAL A 114 26.77 -24.53 -1.46
C VAL A 114 26.10 -25.38 -2.52
N ASP A 115 25.21 -26.29 -2.12
CA ASP A 115 24.52 -27.19 -3.03
C ASP A 115 23.64 -26.42 -4.04
N PHE A 116 22.89 -25.41 -3.56
CA PHE A 116 22.05 -24.57 -4.40
C PHE A 116 22.87 -23.76 -5.42
N PHE A 117 23.93 -23.08 -4.98
CA PHE A 117 24.76 -22.26 -5.87
C PHE A 117 25.66 -23.09 -6.79
N GLN A 118 26.08 -24.29 -6.38
CA GLN A 118 26.80 -25.21 -7.27
C GLN A 118 25.88 -25.87 -8.29
N HIS A 119 24.68 -26.33 -7.92
CA HIS A 119 23.76 -26.95 -8.88
C HIS A 119 23.22 -25.96 -9.93
N VAL A 120 22.94 -24.71 -9.55
CA VAL A 120 22.48 -23.67 -10.50
C VAL A 120 23.58 -23.26 -11.48
N LEU A 121 24.86 -23.38 -11.11
CA LEU A 121 26.00 -23.04 -11.97
C LEU A 121 26.61 -24.23 -12.74
N THR A 122 26.18 -25.47 -12.47
CA THR A 122 26.76 -26.68 -13.09
C THR A 122 25.89 -27.34 -14.15
N LEU A 123 24.72 -26.80 -14.50
CA LEU A 123 24.03 -27.24 -15.71
C LEU A 123 24.88 -26.84 -16.93
N PRO A 124 25.43 -27.79 -17.70
CA PRO A 124 26.11 -27.46 -18.94
C PRO A 124 25.04 -27.01 -19.93
N VAL A 125 25.22 -25.83 -20.53
CA VAL A 125 24.67 -25.53 -21.85
C VAL A 125 25.34 -26.48 -22.84
N SER A 126 24.85 -27.72 -22.89
CA SER A 126 25.29 -28.74 -23.84
C SER A 126 24.08 -29.39 -24.46
N THR A 127 23.40 -28.65 -25.34
CA THR A 127 22.80 -29.22 -26.55
C THR A 127 23.06 -28.29 -27.73
N ALA A 128 24.35 -28.00 -27.97
CA ALA A 128 24.81 -27.72 -29.32
C ALA A 128 25.39 -29.01 -29.91
N THR A 129 24.99 -29.31 -31.16
CA THR A 129 25.69 -30.12 -32.18
C THR A 129 24.97 -31.40 -32.66
N THR A 130 24.23 -31.21 -33.76
CA THR A 130 24.32 -31.96 -35.05
C THR A 130 23.70 -33.35 -35.19
N ALA A 131 22.62 -33.43 -35.99
CA ALA A 131 22.61 -34.04 -37.32
C ALA A 131 21.47 -33.43 -38.16
#